data_AF-B9FB09-F1
#
_entry.id   AF-B9FB09-F1
#
_cell.length_a   1.000
_cell.length_b   1.000
_cell.length_c   1.000
_cell.angle_alpha   90.00
_cell.angle_beta   90.00
_cell.angle_gamma   90.00
#
_symmetry.space_group_name_H-M   'P 1'
#
loop_
_entity.id
_entity.type
_entity.pdbx_description
1 polymer ?
#
loop_
_entity_poly.entity_id
_entity_poly.type
_entity_poly.pdbx_seq_one_letter_code
_entity_poly.pdbx_strand_id
1 'polypeptide(L)'
;MYLKQRRSLLGQNEFNIAPCEIIRGCFTCLQFSKDAAESKERSEALSAAAKKFKLPSSENLGEIAEHCNERKCAGHCAEEAGQKLYMWTLIKRKELLVADAIVLGLRTKFMYVYVPKLTMERRIHYDEVESLSIECLEATGMLVLEACRNRPPQRRGNQVNW
;
A
#
# COMPACT_ATOMS: atom_id res chain seq x y z
N MET A 1 -0.49 -30.20 14.47
CA MET A 1 0.72 -31.01 14.70
C MET A 1 0.75 -32.14 13.69
N TYR A 2 1.74 -32.19 12.81
CA TYR A 2 1.96 -33.37 11.97
C TYR A 2 3.46 -33.68 11.95
N LEU A 3 3.86 -34.69 12.72
CA LEU A 3 5.18 -35.29 12.71
C LEU A 3 5.19 -36.40 11.66
N LYS A 4 6.05 -36.29 10.64
CA LYS A 4 6.26 -37.37 9.67
C LYS A 4 7.63 -38.00 9.92
N GLN A 5 7.60 -39.17 10.53
CA GLN A 5 8.71 -40.05 10.85
C GLN A 5 9.36 -40.57 9.56
N ARG A 6 10.69 -40.48 9.43
CA ARG A 6 11.46 -41.12 8.35
C ARG A 6 12.28 -42.28 8.92
N ARG A 7 12.05 -43.47 8.36
CA ARG A 7 12.91 -44.65 8.51
C ARG A 7 14.26 -44.41 7.84
N SER A 8 15.34 -44.73 8.52
CA SER A 8 16.69 -44.80 7.94
C SER A 8 16.85 -46.14 7.21
N LEU A 9 17.41 -46.09 5.99
CA LEU A 9 18.05 -47.24 5.37
C LEU A 9 19.53 -46.90 5.27
N LEU A 10 20.31 -47.57 6.12
CA LEU A 10 21.75 -47.59 6.11
C LEU A 10 22.19 -48.40 4.88
N GLY A 11 23.00 -47.81 4.02
CA GLY A 11 23.65 -48.48 2.90
C GLY A 11 24.98 -47.78 2.68
N GLN A 12 26.03 -48.38 3.22
CA GLN A 12 27.40 -47.92 3.23
C GLN A 12 27.94 -47.70 1.81
N ASN A 13 28.71 -46.64 1.60
CA ASN A 13 30.10 -46.75 1.13
C ASN A 13 30.81 -45.41 1.30
N GLU A 14 31.92 -45.48 2.01
CA GLU A 14 32.80 -44.40 2.40
C GLU A 14 33.50 -43.80 1.17
N PHE A 15 33.45 -42.47 1.03
CA PHE A 15 34.60 -41.71 0.56
C PHE A 15 34.64 -40.35 1.27
N ASN A 16 35.69 -40.23 2.07
CA ASN A 16 36.32 -39.09 2.73
C ASN A 16 35.63 -37.71 2.74
N ILE A 17 35.53 -37.21 3.97
CA ILE A 17 34.98 -35.95 4.44
C ILE A 17 35.81 -34.75 3.94
N ALA A 18 35.13 -33.79 3.33
CA ALA A 18 35.33 -32.37 3.66
C ALA A 18 34.04 -31.88 4.33
N PRO A 19 34.08 -31.03 5.36
CA PRO A 19 32.88 -30.60 6.08
C PRO A 19 32.09 -29.64 5.17
N CYS A 20 31.21 -30.21 4.34
CA CYS A 20 30.24 -29.46 3.57
C CYS A 20 29.16 -29.02 4.55
N GLU A 21 29.24 -27.77 5.00
CA GLU A 21 28.18 -27.14 5.78
C GLU A 21 26.84 -27.37 5.09
N ILE A 22 25.88 -27.77 5.92
CA ILE A 22 24.56 -28.26 5.55
C ILE A 22 23.81 -27.18 4.77
N ILE A 23 23.92 -27.20 3.44
CA ILE A 23 23.06 -26.41 2.57
C ILE A 23 21.69 -27.10 2.58
N ARG A 24 20.77 -26.53 3.36
CA ARG A 24 19.33 -26.75 3.25
C ARG A 24 18.92 -26.57 1.79
N GLY A 25 18.80 -27.68 1.07
CA GLY A 25 18.33 -27.70 -0.31
C GLY A 25 16.91 -27.15 -0.41
N CYS A 26 16.79 -25.94 -0.94
CA CYS A 26 15.60 -25.50 -1.66
C CYS A 26 15.85 -25.72 -3.15
N PHE A 27 14.81 -26.13 -3.87
CA PHE A 27 14.78 -26.55 -5.28
C PHE A 27 15.07 -25.43 -6.30
N THR A 28 16.15 -24.68 -6.12
CA THR A 28 16.72 -23.78 -7.13
C THR A 28 18.21 -24.09 -7.25
N CYS A 29 18.55 -25.25 -7.81
CA CYS A 29 19.93 -25.68 -8.04
C CYS A 29 20.57 -24.90 -9.21
N LEU A 30 20.80 -23.61 -9.01
CA LEU A 30 21.90 -22.92 -9.66
C LEU A 30 22.92 -22.67 -8.57
N GLN A 31 24.09 -23.32 -8.67
CA GLN A 31 25.24 -22.93 -7.87
C GLN A 31 25.62 -21.51 -8.26
N PHE A 32 25.13 -20.53 -7.50
CA PHE A 32 25.49 -19.14 -7.68
C PHE A 32 26.87 -18.92 -7.06
N SER A 33 27.90 -18.96 -7.90
CA SER A 33 29.21 -18.43 -7.54
C SER A 33 29.23 -16.96 -7.92
N LYS A 34 29.49 -16.08 -6.94
CA LYS A 34 29.59 -14.63 -7.15
C LYS A 34 30.75 -14.30 -8.10
N ASP A 35 31.89 -14.97 -7.92
CA ASP A 35 33.08 -14.78 -8.76
C ASP A 35 32.82 -15.22 -10.22
N ALA A 36 32.04 -16.29 -10.41
CA ALA A 36 31.62 -16.74 -11.74
C ALA A 36 30.47 -15.89 -12.34
N ALA A 37 29.75 -15.12 -11.52
CA ALA A 37 28.71 -14.20 -11.97
C ALA A 37 29.31 -12.85 -12.42
N GLU A 38 30.39 -12.40 -11.76
CA GLU A 38 31.08 -11.14 -12.04
C GLU A 38 32.21 -11.26 -13.08
N SER A 39 32.46 -12.47 -13.60
CA SER A 39 33.49 -12.72 -14.63
C SER A 39 33.23 -11.94 -15.92
N LYS A 40 34.27 -11.26 -16.41
CA LYS A 40 34.25 -10.43 -17.61
C LYS A 40 33.89 -11.22 -18.88
N GLU A 41 34.44 -12.43 -19.02
CA GLU A 41 34.20 -13.32 -20.17
C GLU A 41 32.72 -13.69 -20.31
N ARG A 42 32.04 -13.92 -19.18
CA ARG A 42 30.60 -14.22 -19.15
C ARG A 42 29.76 -13.01 -19.51
N SER A 43 30.10 -11.83 -18.99
CA SER A 43 29.42 -10.57 -19.32
C SER A 43 29.49 -10.29 -20.83
N GLU A 44 30.65 -10.51 -21.43
CA GLU A 44 30.86 -10.36 -22.88
C GLU A 44 30.06 -11.39 -23.68
N ALA A 45 30.06 -12.67 -23.26
CA ALA A 45 29.25 -13.72 -23.90
C ALA A 45 27.74 -13.44 -23.80
N LEU A 46 27.26 -12.94 -22.66
CA LEU A 46 25.87 -12.53 -22.45
C LEU A 46 25.52 -11.32 -23.31
N SER A 47 26.41 -10.33 -23.43
CA SER A 47 26.22 -9.17 -24.31
C SER A 47 26.18 -9.59 -25.79
N ALA A 48 27.06 -10.51 -26.22
CA ALA A 48 27.04 -11.06 -27.57
C ALA A 48 25.75 -11.83 -27.86
N ALA A 49 25.28 -12.64 -26.91
CA ALA A 49 23.99 -13.32 -27.01
C ALA A 49 22.82 -12.34 -27.05
N ALA A 50 22.81 -11.32 -26.18
CA ALA A 50 21.79 -10.29 -26.15
C ALA A 50 21.70 -9.55 -27.49
N LYS A 51 22.85 -9.20 -28.09
CA LYS A 51 22.91 -8.62 -29.44
C LYS A 51 22.38 -9.58 -30.51
N LYS A 52 22.78 -10.86 -30.47
CA LYS A 52 22.31 -11.90 -31.41
C LYS A 52 20.79 -12.08 -31.37
N PHE A 53 20.21 -12.07 -30.18
CA PHE A 53 18.77 -12.21 -29.95
C PHE A 53 18.01 -10.87 -29.92
N LYS A 54 18.69 -9.75 -30.19
CA LYS A 54 18.12 -8.39 -30.21
C LYS A 54 17.37 -8.04 -28.92
N LEU A 55 17.90 -8.47 -27.78
CA LEU A 55 17.36 -8.09 -26.48
C LEU A 55 17.56 -6.59 -26.27
N PRO A 56 16.55 -5.85 -25.76
CA PRO A 56 16.71 -4.45 -25.41
C PRO A 56 17.81 -4.28 -24.35
N SER A 57 18.50 -3.14 -24.38
CA SER A 57 19.47 -2.81 -23.33
C SER A 57 18.78 -2.69 -21.97
N SER A 58 19.56 -2.80 -20.89
CA SER A 58 19.03 -2.59 -19.54
C SER A 58 18.41 -1.21 -19.37
N GLU A 59 18.97 -0.19 -20.02
CA GLU A 59 18.43 1.18 -20.02
C GLU A 59 17.05 1.22 -20.70
N ASN A 60 16.93 0.65 -21.92
CA ASN A 60 15.67 0.57 -22.63
C ASN A 60 14.60 -0.21 -21.84
N LEU A 61 15.00 -1.31 -21.16
CA LEU A 61 14.08 -2.06 -20.30
C LEU A 61 13.66 -1.26 -19.06
N GLY A 62 14.56 -0.45 -18.51
CA GLY A 62 14.28 0.46 -17.41
C GLY A 62 13.21 1.48 -17.78
N GLU A 63 13.37 2.14 -18.92
CA GLU A 63 12.39 3.10 -19.45
C GLU A 63 11.03 2.45 -19.71
N ILE A 64 11.01 1.26 -20.32
CA ILE A 64 9.76 0.52 -20.56
C ILE A 64 9.08 0.15 -19.24
N ALA A 65 9.84 -0.31 -18.25
CA ALA A 65 9.31 -0.67 -16.94
C ALA A 65 8.74 0.55 -16.20
N GLU A 66 9.44 1.68 -16.24
CA GLU A 66 8.97 2.94 -15.68
C GLU A 66 7.66 3.37 -16.34
N HIS A 67 7.60 3.39 -17.68
CA HIS A 67 6.37 3.70 -18.41
C HIS A 67 5.21 2.76 -18.04
N CYS A 68 5.46 1.46 -17.92
CA CYS A 68 4.43 0.50 -17.51
C CYS A 68 3.93 0.77 -16.09
N ASN A 69 4.84 1.09 -15.16
CA ASN A 69 4.50 1.42 -13.78
C ASN A 69 3.67 2.71 -13.70
N GLU A 70 4.06 3.74 -14.43
CA GLU A 70 3.32 5.00 -14.54
C GLU A 70 1.91 4.76 -15.08
N ARG A 71 1.78 4.01 -16.18
CA ARG A 71 0.47 3.71 -16.80
C ARG A 71 -0.40 2.85 -15.91
N LYS A 72 0.18 1.89 -15.19
CA LYS A 72 -0.54 1.07 -14.19
C LYS A 72 -1.06 1.95 -13.05
N CYS A 73 -0.22 2.84 -12.52
CA CYS A 73 -0.59 3.77 -11.46
C CYS A 73 -1.70 4.72 -11.94
N ALA A 74 -1.53 5.32 -13.13
CA ALA A 74 -2.52 6.21 -13.73
C ALA A 74 -3.86 5.51 -13.97
N GLY A 75 -3.85 4.26 -14.44
CA GLY A 75 -5.05 3.44 -14.61
C GLY A 75 -5.79 3.22 -13.29
N HIS A 76 -5.07 2.84 -12.24
CA HIS A 76 -5.64 2.67 -10.90
C HIS A 76 -6.22 3.98 -10.34
N CYS A 77 -5.51 5.11 -10.50
CA CYS A 77 -6.03 6.42 -10.11
C CYS A 77 -7.31 6.80 -10.86
N ALA A 78 -7.39 6.49 -12.17
CA ALA A 78 -8.59 6.75 -12.97
C ALA A 78 -9.77 5.88 -12.51
N GLU A 79 -9.53 4.61 -12.20
CA GLU A 79 -10.54 3.70 -11.66
C GLU A 79 -11.09 4.21 -10.31
N GLU A 80 -10.22 4.52 -9.35
CA GLU A 80 -10.63 5.07 -8.07
C GLU A 80 -11.43 6.37 -8.21
N ALA A 81 -10.98 7.28 -9.09
CA ALA A 81 -11.66 8.54 -9.34
C ALA A 81 -13.06 8.30 -9.94
N GLY A 82 -13.18 7.35 -10.86
CA GLY A 82 -14.46 6.94 -11.45
C GLY A 82 -15.42 6.37 -10.39
N GLN A 83 -14.93 5.50 -9.52
CA GLN A 83 -15.73 4.95 -8.40
C GLN A 83 -16.22 6.07 -7.46
N LYS A 84 -15.34 7.00 -7.08
CA LYS A 84 -15.69 8.17 -6.25
C LYS A 84 -16.76 9.05 -6.90
N LEU A 85 -16.67 9.30 -8.21
CA LEU A 85 -17.67 10.08 -8.96
C LEU A 85 -19.04 9.38 -9.00
N TYR A 86 -19.04 8.06 -9.24
CA TYR A 86 -20.27 7.27 -9.21
C TYR A 86 -20.94 7.31 -7.84
N MET A 87 -20.16 7.09 -6.77
CA MET A 87 -20.65 7.16 -5.39
C MET A 87 -21.19 8.55 -5.05
N TRP A 88 -20.48 9.62 -5.44
CA TRP A 88 -20.96 10.99 -5.24
C TRP A 88 -22.31 11.23 -5.91
N THR A 89 -22.47 10.75 -7.14
CA THR A 89 -23.74 10.85 -7.88
C THR A 89 -24.87 10.09 -7.18
N LEU A 90 -24.60 8.90 -6.63
CA LEU A 90 -25.58 8.12 -5.87
C LEU A 90 -26.00 8.81 -4.56
N ILE A 91 -25.04 9.35 -3.81
CA ILE A 91 -25.32 10.06 -2.56
C ILE A 91 -26.15 11.32 -2.86
N LYS A 92 -25.79 12.07 -3.89
CA LYS A 92 -26.51 13.28 -4.31
C LYS A 92 -27.97 13.01 -4.69
N ARG A 93 -28.26 11.85 -5.30
CA ARG A 93 -29.64 11.44 -5.66
C ARG A 93 -30.49 11.01 -4.47
N LYS A 94 -29.88 10.46 -3.41
CA LYS A 94 -30.61 9.95 -2.24
C LYS A 94 -31.01 11.04 -1.24
N GLU A 95 -30.60 12.29 -1.46
CA GLU A 95 -30.78 13.48 -0.61
C GLU A 95 -30.15 13.39 0.79
N LEU A 96 -30.30 12.26 1.49
CA LEU A 96 -29.71 12.00 2.80
C LEU A 96 -29.25 10.55 2.94
N LEU A 97 -28.02 10.35 3.40
CA LEU A 97 -27.47 9.03 3.72
C LEU A 97 -26.94 9.02 5.15
N VAL A 98 -27.53 8.18 5.99
CA VAL A 98 -27.00 7.86 7.33
C VAL A 98 -26.22 6.55 7.26
N ALA A 99 -25.01 6.55 7.78
CA ALA A 99 -24.12 5.40 7.83
C ALA A 99 -23.20 5.47 9.05
N ASP A 100 -22.91 4.31 9.63
CA ASP A 100 -21.89 4.18 10.67
C ASP A 100 -20.50 4.41 10.10
N ALA A 101 -19.63 4.98 10.91
CA ALA A 101 -18.25 5.26 10.55
C ALA A 101 -17.31 4.90 11.69
N ILE A 102 -16.09 4.50 11.33
CA ILE A 102 -15.02 4.12 12.25
C ILE A 102 -14.01 5.25 12.28
N VAL A 103 -13.70 5.79 13.46
CA VAL A 103 -12.66 6.81 13.61
C VAL A 103 -11.29 6.16 13.39
N LEU A 104 -10.56 6.64 12.39
CA LEU A 104 -9.19 6.21 12.09
C LEU A 104 -8.13 7.07 12.79
N GLY A 105 -8.45 8.35 13.01
CA GLY A 105 -7.51 9.25 13.66
C GLY A 105 -8.12 10.61 13.98
N LEU A 106 -7.65 11.19 15.07
CA LEU A 106 -8.09 12.50 15.56
C LEU A 106 -6.98 13.54 15.38
N ARG A 107 -7.37 14.76 15.04
CA ARG A 107 -6.52 15.96 15.05
C ARG A 107 -7.28 17.09 15.72
N THR A 108 -6.59 18.18 16.02
CA THR A 108 -7.17 19.36 16.68
C THR A 108 -8.22 20.08 15.84
N LYS A 109 -8.19 19.94 14.51
CA LYS A 109 -9.10 20.62 13.57
C LYS A 109 -10.08 19.70 12.84
N PHE A 110 -9.78 18.41 12.79
CA PHE A 110 -10.56 17.44 12.02
C PHE A 110 -10.37 16.02 12.54
N MET A 111 -11.30 15.14 12.20
CA MET A 111 -11.16 13.70 12.36
C MET A 111 -11.12 13.01 11.00
N TYR A 112 -10.40 11.89 10.93
CA TYR A 112 -10.48 10.94 9.84
C TYR A 112 -11.40 9.80 10.24
N VAL A 113 -12.37 9.50 9.38
CA VAL A 113 -13.30 8.39 9.56
C VAL A 113 -13.30 7.51 8.33
N TYR A 114 -13.48 6.21 8.52
CA TYR A 114 -13.78 5.26 7.47
C TYR A 114 -15.27 4.94 7.50
N VAL A 115 -15.95 5.00 6.37
CA VAL A 115 -17.39 4.68 6.25
C VAL A 115 -17.51 3.35 5.50
N PRO A 116 -17.67 2.20 6.20
CA PRO A 116 -17.63 0.88 5.55
C PRO A 116 -18.68 0.71 4.45
N LYS A 117 -19.89 1.26 4.66
CA LYS A 117 -21.00 1.19 3.70
C LYS A 117 -20.67 1.86 2.36
N LEU A 118 -19.70 2.76 2.35
CA LEU A 118 -19.29 3.54 1.19
C LEU A 118 -17.85 3.24 0.77
N THR A 119 -17.19 2.32 1.48
CA THR A 119 -15.79 1.92 1.29
C THR A 119 -14.87 3.12 1.07
N MET A 120 -15.06 4.18 1.87
CA MET A 120 -14.32 5.43 1.72
C MET A 120 -13.86 6.00 3.05
N GLU A 121 -12.69 6.63 3.02
CA GLU A 121 -12.21 7.49 4.08
C GLU A 121 -12.68 8.92 3.86
N ARG A 122 -13.05 9.60 4.94
CA ARG A 122 -13.48 10.99 4.92
C ARG A 122 -12.84 11.76 6.05
N ARG A 123 -12.45 13.00 5.74
CA ARG A 123 -12.08 14.01 6.72
C ARG A 123 -13.31 14.84 7.06
N ILE A 124 -13.63 14.94 8.35
CA ILE A 124 -14.68 15.82 8.88
C ILE A 124 -13.99 16.94 9.63
N HIS A 125 -14.11 18.18 9.13
CA HIS A 125 -13.62 19.35 9.85
C HIS A 125 -14.62 19.77 10.90
N TYR A 126 -14.12 20.15 12.06
CA TYR A 126 -14.98 20.45 13.19
C TYR A 126 -15.76 21.76 13.02
N ASP A 127 -15.23 22.71 12.26
CA ASP A 127 -15.87 24.00 11.95
C ASP A 127 -16.97 23.92 10.88
N GLU A 128 -17.03 22.80 10.14
CA GLU A 128 -18.11 22.48 9.20
C GLU A 128 -19.33 21.87 9.89
N VAL A 129 -19.17 21.37 11.13
CA VAL A 129 -20.27 20.77 11.91
C VAL A 129 -20.92 21.83 12.77
N GLU A 130 -22.16 22.19 12.45
CA GLU A 130 -22.91 23.16 13.22
C GLU A 130 -23.11 22.68 14.67
N SER A 131 -22.93 23.60 15.61
CA SER A 131 -23.16 23.36 17.04
C SER A 131 -22.30 22.28 17.70
N LEU A 132 -21.10 22.02 17.16
CA LEU A 132 -20.10 21.15 17.77
C LEU A 132 -19.12 21.99 18.63
N SER A 133 -19.05 21.74 19.93
CA SER A 133 -17.94 22.19 20.79
C SER A 133 -16.85 21.14 20.84
N ILE A 134 -15.59 21.59 20.78
CA ILE A 134 -14.40 20.74 20.79
C ILE A 134 -13.50 21.19 21.92
N GLU A 135 -13.13 20.23 22.77
CA GLU A 135 -12.09 20.40 23.77
C GLU A 135 -11.02 19.34 23.54
N CYS A 136 -9.76 19.78 23.41
CA CYS A 136 -8.62 18.91 23.24
C CYS A 136 -7.86 18.83 24.57
N LEU A 137 -7.88 17.66 25.20
CA LEU A 137 -7.13 17.41 26.43
C LEU A 137 -5.74 16.91 26.06
N GLU A 138 -4.80 17.84 25.90
CA GLU A 138 -3.43 17.54 25.45
C GLU A 138 -2.71 16.53 26.36
N ALA A 139 -2.98 16.57 27.67
CA ALA A 139 -2.36 15.69 28.66
C ALA A 139 -2.72 14.21 28.50
N THR A 140 -3.92 13.90 27.98
CA THR A 140 -4.43 12.53 27.81
C THR A 140 -4.57 12.14 26.33
N GLY A 141 -4.33 13.06 25.41
CA GLY A 141 -4.55 12.86 23.98
C GLY A 141 -6.03 12.62 23.62
N MET A 142 -6.95 13.05 24.50
CA MET A 142 -8.38 12.84 24.34
C MET A 142 -9.04 14.04 23.66
N LEU A 143 -9.94 13.75 22.73
CA LEU A 143 -10.81 14.76 22.11
C LEU A 143 -12.22 14.60 22.66
N VAL A 144 -12.73 15.65 23.30
CA VAL A 144 -14.11 15.71 23.76
C VAL A 144 -14.92 16.50 22.72
N LEU A 145 -15.95 15.85 22.21
CA LEU A 145 -16.89 16.42 21.24
C LEU A 145 -18.25 16.54 21.91
N GLU A 146 -18.76 17.76 22.01
CA GLU A 146 -20.07 18.01 22.60
C GLU A 146 -21.02 18.62 21.56
N ALA A 147 -22.14 17.94 21.34
CA ALA A 147 -23.19 18.39 20.45
C ALA A 147 -24.12 19.35 21.20
N CYS A 148 -23.89 20.65 21.04
CA CYS A 148 -24.67 21.71 21.66
C CYS A 148 -26.05 21.84 20.98
N ARG A 149 -27.06 21.08 21.41
CA ARG A 149 -28.42 21.14 20.82
C ARG A 149 -29.12 22.51 20.90
N ASN A 150 -28.57 23.47 21.66
CA ASN A 150 -29.23 24.73 22.01
C ASN A 150 -28.46 26.00 21.57
N ARG A 151 -27.39 25.91 20.78
CA ARG A 151 -26.70 27.12 20.27
C ARG A 151 -27.44 27.67 19.05
N PRO A 152 -27.78 28.98 19.03
CA PRO A 152 -28.33 29.59 17.83
C PRO A 152 -27.30 29.55 16.68
N PRO A 153 -27.75 29.41 15.41
CA PRO A 153 -26.86 29.35 14.26
C PRO A 153 -25.91 30.55 14.26
N GLN A 154 -24.60 30.27 14.25
CA GLN A 154 -23.59 31.33 14.17
C GLN A 154 -23.62 31.89 12.74
N ARG A 155 -24.35 32.99 12.51
CA ARG A 155 -24.35 33.69 11.22
C ARG A 155 -22.92 34.15 10.94
N ARG A 156 -22.21 33.49 10.01
CA ARG A 156 -20.98 34.04 9.42
C ARG A 156 -21.38 35.34 8.73
N GLY A 157 -20.90 36.47 9.24
CA GLY A 157 -21.09 37.77 8.61
C GLY A 157 -20.34 37.78 7.28
N ASN A 158 -21.08 37.82 6.17
CA ASN A 158 -20.53 38.22 4.89
C ASN A 158 -20.11 39.69 4.98
N GLN A 159 -18.83 39.98 5.23
CA GLN A 159 -18.25 41.24 4.77
C GLN A 159 -17.83 41.04 3.31
N VAL A 160 -18.74 41.37 2.41
CA VAL A 160 -18.40 41.65 1.02
C VAL A 160 -18.02 43.12 0.99
N ASN A 161 -16.72 43.41 0.88
CA ASN A 161 -16.27 44.76 0.51
C ASN A 161 -16.14 44.81 -1.02
N TRP A 162 -16.78 45.82 -1.60
CA TRP A 162 -16.70 46.19 -3.01
C TRP A 162 -15.31 46.70 -3.39
#